data_AF-A0A7L2QBR2-F1
#
_entry.id   AF-A0A7L2QBR2-F1
#
_cell.length_a   1.000
_cell.length_b   1.000
_cell.length_c   1.000
_cell.angle_alpha   90.00
_cell.angle_beta   90.00
_cell.angle_gamma   90.00
#
_symmetry.space_group_name_H-M   'P 1'
#
loop_
_entity.id
_entity.type
_entity.pdbx_description
1 polymer ?
#
loop_
_entity_poly.entity_id
_entity_poly.type
_entity_poly.pdbx_seq_one_letter_code
_entity_poly.pdbx_strand_id
1 'polypeptide(L)'
;PQRPQADIYRADFEAERAAREQLHGQREALQEELNQLRLRLGGDGARARLEEMRNRHSEPPPAPAPAGGEYRGGAPGPPNPPGGEGQGLTVPLPPIGFGGLLPPPEEGPDLCCPKCQYKAPDMDTLQIHVMDCIK
;
A
#
# COMPACT_ATOMS: atom_id res chain seq x y z
N PRO A 1 -38.62 46.12 17.78
CA PRO A 1 -38.51 45.24 16.58
C PRO A 1 -37.21 44.41 16.44
N GLN A 2 -36.16 44.60 17.26
CA GLN A 2 -34.86 43.90 17.10
C GLN A 2 -34.76 42.52 17.79
N ARG A 3 -35.66 42.21 18.74
CA ARG A 3 -35.65 40.97 19.54
C ARG A 3 -35.71 39.66 18.72
N PRO A 4 -36.58 39.51 17.70
CA PRO A 4 -36.69 38.24 16.98
C PRO A 4 -35.40 37.85 16.24
N GLN A 5 -34.64 38.83 15.73
CA GLN A 5 -33.38 38.55 15.04
C GLN A 5 -32.29 38.06 16.01
N ALA A 6 -32.24 38.64 17.22
CA ALA A 6 -31.29 38.20 18.25
C ALA A 6 -31.58 36.78 18.73
N ASP A 7 -32.86 36.41 18.85
CA ASP A 7 -33.28 35.07 19.25
C ASP A 7 -32.95 34.03 18.18
N ILE A 8 -33.09 34.36 16.89
CA ILE A 8 -32.68 33.49 15.77
C ILE A 8 -31.18 33.24 15.82
N TYR A 9 -30.35 34.29 15.93
CA TYR A 9 -28.89 34.11 16.00
C TYR A 9 -28.45 33.28 17.21
N ARG A 10 -29.15 33.43 18.34
CA ARG A 10 -28.86 32.62 19.52
C ARG A 10 -29.18 31.15 19.27
N ALA A 11 -30.33 30.86 18.66
CA ALA A 11 -30.71 29.49 18.31
C ALA A 11 -29.72 28.86 17.34
N ASP A 12 -29.31 29.60 16.29
CA ASP A 12 -28.32 29.14 15.32
C ASP A 12 -26.96 28.86 15.96
N PHE A 13 -26.53 29.73 16.89
CA PHE A 13 -25.28 29.52 17.64
C PHE A 13 -25.33 28.28 18.54
N GLU A 14 -26.45 28.05 19.23
CA GLU A 14 -26.64 26.85 20.07
C GLU A 14 -26.68 25.59 19.21
N ALA A 15 -27.34 25.63 18.05
CA ALA A 15 -27.36 24.52 17.09
C ALA A 15 -25.96 24.21 16.53
N GLU A 16 -25.21 25.23 16.11
CA GLU A 16 -23.83 25.08 15.60
C GLU A 16 -22.89 24.54 16.70
N ARG A 17 -23.03 25.00 17.94
CA ARG A 17 -22.28 24.45 19.07
C ARG A 17 -22.59 22.97 19.26
N ALA A 18 -23.86 22.59 19.31
CA ALA A 18 -24.25 21.19 19.49
C ALA A 18 -23.72 20.31 18.35
N ALA A 19 -23.77 20.80 17.10
CA ALA A 19 -23.20 20.10 15.96
C ALA A 19 -21.68 19.91 16.09
N ARG A 20 -20.95 20.94 16.57
CA ARG A 20 -19.51 20.83 16.83
C ARG A 20 -19.18 19.87 17.95
N GLU A 21 -19.92 19.90 19.05
CA GLU A 21 -19.74 18.96 20.16
C GLU A 21 -19.98 17.52 19.71
N GLN A 22 -20.99 17.27 18.86
CA GLN A 22 -21.24 15.95 18.27
C GLN A 22 -20.11 15.50 17.34
N LEU A 23 -19.60 16.38 16.47
CA LEU A 23 -18.46 16.06 15.60
C LEU A 23 -17.20 15.77 16.41
N HIS A 24 -16.94 16.57 17.44
CA HIS A 24 -15.81 16.34 18.35
C HIS A 24 -15.94 15.01 19.08
N GLY A 25 -17.13 14.68 19.59
CA GLY A 25 -17.40 13.39 20.23
C GLY A 25 -17.19 12.21 19.27
N GLN A 26 -17.69 12.29 18.03
CA GLN A 26 -17.45 11.27 17.00
C GLN A 26 -15.96 11.11 16.67
N ARG A 27 -15.25 12.23 16.50
CA ARG A 27 -13.80 12.22 16.23
C ARG A 27 -13.03 11.56 17.37
N GLU A 28 -13.36 11.88 18.61
CA GLU A 28 -12.69 11.31 19.80
C GLU A 28 -12.97 9.81 19.91
N ALA A 29 -14.21 9.36 19.69
CA ALA A 29 -14.55 7.94 19.67
C ALA A 29 -13.78 7.16 18.59
N LEU A 30 -13.74 7.67 17.35
CA LEU A 30 -12.96 7.05 16.27
C LEU A 30 -11.46 7.06 16.55
N GLN A 31 -10.94 8.15 17.13
CA GLN A 31 -9.54 8.25 17.50
C GLN A 31 -9.16 7.23 18.57
N GLU A 32 -10.06 6.98 19.53
CA GLU A 32 -9.89 5.96 20.56
C GLU A 32 -9.97 4.55 19.97
N GLU A 33 -10.91 4.27 19.06
CA GLU A 33 -10.98 2.99 18.34
C GLU A 33 -9.67 2.71 17.58
N LEU A 34 -9.15 3.68 16.85
CA LEU A 34 -7.86 3.55 16.17
C LEU A 34 -6.72 3.27 17.14
N ASN A 35 -6.71 3.92 18.31
CA ASN A 35 -5.70 3.67 19.34
C ASN A 35 -5.81 2.24 19.88
N GLN A 36 -7.03 1.76 20.16
CA GLN A 36 -7.26 0.39 20.60
C GLN A 36 -6.80 -0.64 19.54
N LEU A 37 -7.12 -0.41 18.26
CA LEU A 37 -6.66 -1.27 17.17
C LEU A 37 -5.14 -1.24 17.04
N ARG A 38 -4.53 -0.05 17.12
CA ARG A 38 -3.07 0.10 17.14
C ARG A 38 -2.43 -0.62 18.32
N LEU A 39 -3.05 -0.63 19.50
CA LEU A 39 -2.53 -1.38 20.64
C LEU A 39 -2.66 -2.90 20.43
N ARG A 40 -3.79 -3.36 19.88
CA ARG A 40 -4.01 -4.79 19.58
C ARG A 40 -3.05 -5.32 18.50
N LEU A 41 -2.84 -4.55 17.43
CA LEU A 41 -1.99 -4.91 16.29
C LEU A 41 -0.51 -4.57 16.52
N GLY A 42 -0.25 -3.51 17.26
CA GLY A 42 1.08 -2.96 17.54
C GLY A 42 1.70 -3.51 18.81
N GLY A 43 1.00 -4.39 19.55
CA GLY A 43 1.65 -5.19 20.58
C GLY A 43 2.86 -5.91 19.98
N ASP A 44 4.00 -5.85 20.67
CA ASP A 44 5.30 -6.31 20.18
C ASP A 44 5.27 -7.73 19.61
N GLY A 45 4.35 -8.58 20.10
CA GLY A 45 4.16 -9.94 19.62
C GLY A 45 3.72 -10.06 18.15
N ALA A 46 2.88 -9.18 17.63
CA ALA A 46 2.43 -9.27 16.22
C ALA A 46 3.55 -8.84 15.27
N ARG A 47 4.26 -7.75 15.60
CA ARG A 47 5.42 -7.28 14.84
C ARG A 47 6.58 -8.29 14.91
N ALA A 48 6.91 -8.78 16.10
CA ALA A 48 7.95 -9.80 16.28
C ALA A 48 7.63 -11.11 15.55
N ARG A 49 6.37 -11.55 15.54
CA ARG A 49 5.94 -12.77 14.83
C ARG A 49 6.07 -12.63 13.31
N LEU A 50 5.74 -11.46 12.75
CA LEU A 50 5.93 -11.20 11.31
C LEU A 50 7.42 -11.14 10.94
N GLU A 51 8.24 -10.53 11.81
CA GLU A 51 9.69 -10.45 11.65
C GLU A 51 10.36 -11.84 11.73
N GLU A 52 9.89 -12.71 12.64
CA GLU A 52 10.33 -14.11 12.73
C GLU A 52 10.00 -14.91 11.46
N MET A 53 8.78 -14.76 10.92
CA MET A 53 8.39 -15.39 9.66
C MET A 53 9.24 -14.88 8.49
N ARG A 54 9.55 -13.59 8.44
CA ARG A 54 10.43 -13.01 7.44
C ARG A 54 11.84 -13.58 7.53
N ASN A 55 12.41 -13.68 8.74
CA ASN A 55 13.76 -14.20 8.97
C ASN A 55 13.94 -15.64 8.46
N ARG A 56 12.92 -16.49 8.64
CA ARG A 56 12.92 -17.88 8.13
C ARG A 56 12.98 -17.97 6.61
N HIS A 57 12.43 -16.99 5.89
CA HIS A 57 12.41 -16.96 4.43
C HIS A 57 13.58 -16.17 3.82
N SER A 58 14.24 -15.31 4.61
CA SER A 58 15.44 -14.60 4.17
C SER A 58 16.71 -15.45 4.29
N GLU A 59 16.67 -16.56 5.05
CA GLU A 59 17.79 -17.49 5.11
C GLU A 59 17.88 -18.26 3.78
N PRO A 60 18.97 -18.12 3.01
CA PRO A 60 19.12 -18.82 1.75
C PRO A 60 19.06 -20.33 2.00
N PRO A 61 18.39 -21.11 1.12
CA PRO A 61 18.35 -22.55 1.27
C PRO A 61 19.78 -23.11 1.38
N PRO A 62 20.02 -24.11 2.25
CA PRO A 62 21.35 -24.70 2.38
C PRO A 62 21.84 -25.12 0.99
N ALA A 63 23.04 -24.65 0.62
CA ALA A 63 23.63 -24.96 -0.67
C ALA A 63 23.57 -26.47 -0.90
N PRO A 64 23.19 -26.94 -2.10
CA PRO A 64 23.19 -28.36 -2.40
C PRO A 64 24.60 -28.90 -2.11
N ALA A 65 24.68 -29.87 -1.20
CA ALA A 65 25.91 -30.57 -0.90
C ALA A 65 26.49 -31.10 -2.24
N PRO A 66 27.82 -31.04 -2.45
CA PRO A 66 28.41 -31.57 -3.67
C PRO A 66 28.09 -33.06 -3.75
N ALA A 67 27.22 -33.43 -4.70
CA ALA A 67 26.92 -34.80 -5.03
C ALA A 67 28.17 -35.43 -5.67
N GLY A 68 29.09 -35.89 -4.82
CA GLY A 68 30.01 -36.95 -5.16
C GLY A 68 29.22 -38.25 -5.17
N GLY A 69 29.14 -38.91 -6.33
CA GLY A 69 28.46 -40.21 -6.44
C GLY A 69 28.00 -40.54 -7.85
N GLU A 70 28.94 -41.02 -8.65
CA GLU A 70 28.83 -42.22 -9.49
C GLU A 70 27.47 -42.56 -10.15
N TYR A 71 27.50 -42.63 -11.47
CA TYR A 71 26.49 -43.23 -12.33
C TYR A 71 25.98 -44.58 -11.80
N ARG A 72 24.65 -44.73 -11.59
CA ARG A 72 23.94 -45.99 -11.86
C ARG A 72 22.43 -45.87 -11.71
N GLY A 73 21.71 -46.41 -12.69
CA GLY A 73 20.40 -47.04 -12.48
C GLY A 73 19.20 -46.17 -12.80
N GLY A 74 18.49 -46.53 -13.88
CA GLY A 74 17.26 -45.89 -14.31
C GLY A 74 16.03 -46.24 -13.47
N ALA A 75 15.03 -45.37 -13.56
CA ALA A 75 13.64 -45.65 -13.24
C ALA A 75 12.75 -44.91 -14.26
N PRO A 76 11.62 -45.50 -14.71
CA PRO A 76 10.78 -44.93 -15.76
C PRO A 76 9.95 -43.76 -15.21
N GLY A 77 9.95 -42.64 -15.91
CA GLY A 77 9.05 -41.52 -15.63
C GLY A 77 7.59 -41.86 -15.99
N PRO A 78 6.59 -41.22 -15.35
CA PRO A 78 5.18 -41.42 -15.67
C PRO A 78 4.84 -40.90 -17.09
N PRO A 79 3.81 -41.45 -17.76
CA PRO A 79 3.44 -41.03 -19.12
C PRO A 79 2.89 -39.59 -19.14
N ASN A 80 3.43 -38.78 -20.04
CA ASN A 80 2.92 -37.46 -20.40
C ASN A 80 1.57 -37.62 -21.15
N PRO A 81 0.52 -36.82 -20.88
CA PRO A 81 -0.69 -36.82 -21.70
C PRO A 81 -0.42 -36.20 -23.08
N PRO A 82 -1.10 -36.66 -24.15
CA PRO A 82 -0.88 -36.17 -25.51
C PRO A 82 -1.43 -34.75 -25.70
N GLY A 83 -0.76 -34.03 -26.60
CA GLY A 83 -0.93 -32.61 -26.84
C GLY A 83 -2.34 -32.20 -27.27
N GLY A 84 -2.83 -31.15 -26.61
CA GLY A 84 -3.86 -30.27 -27.14
C GLY A 84 -3.19 -29.13 -27.89
N GLU A 85 -3.34 -29.18 -29.20
CA GLU A 85 -2.88 -28.23 -30.20
C GLU A 85 -3.66 -26.91 -30.02
N GLY A 86 -2.93 -25.83 -29.73
CA GLY A 86 -3.51 -24.50 -29.55
C GLY A 86 -2.43 -23.44 -29.71
N GLN A 87 -2.34 -22.89 -30.92
CA GLN A 87 -1.41 -21.84 -31.32
C GLN A 87 -1.66 -20.56 -30.52
N GLY A 88 -0.60 -19.94 -29.99
CA GLY A 88 -0.72 -18.67 -29.26
C GLY A 88 0.62 -18.06 -28.84
N LEU A 89 1.27 -17.38 -29.78
CA LEU A 89 2.23 -16.26 -29.59
C LEU A 89 3.25 -16.36 -28.45
N THR A 90 4.43 -16.89 -28.74
CA THR A 90 5.62 -16.72 -27.91
C THR A 90 6.18 -15.30 -28.08
N VAL A 91 5.95 -14.43 -27.10
CA VAL A 91 6.73 -13.20 -26.96
C VAL A 91 7.99 -13.54 -26.15
N PRO A 92 9.22 -13.24 -26.63
CA PRO A 92 10.41 -13.46 -25.82
C PRO A 92 10.48 -12.38 -24.72
N LEU A 93 10.25 -12.78 -23.46
CA LEU A 93 10.61 -11.97 -22.29
C LEU A 93 12.13 -12.06 -22.06
N PRO A 94 12.82 -10.95 -21.76
CA PRO A 94 14.24 -10.97 -21.44
C PRO A 94 14.50 -11.66 -20.08
N PRO A 95 15.70 -12.22 -19.87
CA PRO A 95 16.03 -12.92 -18.63
C PRO A 95 16.14 -11.90 -17.49
N ILE A 96 15.27 -12.02 -16.49
CA ILE A 96 15.40 -11.25 -15.25
C ILE A 96 16.56 -11.86 -14.47
N GLY A 97 17.71 -11.21 -14.61
CA GLY A 97 18.90 -11.45 -13.80
C GLY A 97 18.65 -11.07 -12.34
N PHE A 98 19.09 -11.96 -11.46
CA PHE A 98 19.20 -11.78 -10.03
C PHE A 98 20.27 -10.72 -9.72
N GLY A 99 19.91 -9.67 -8.97
CA GLY A 99 20.87 -8.66 -8.53
C GLY A 99 20.20 -7.62 -7.64
N GLY A 100 20.51 -7.66 -6.35
CA GLY A 100 20.05 -6.66 -5.40
C GLY A 100 20.53 -5.27 -5.77
N LEU A 101 19.58 -4.35 -5.90
CA LEU A 101 19.76 -2.98 -5.51
C LEU A 101 18.42 -2.53 -4.93
N LEU A 102 18.50 -2.00 -3.71
CA LEU A 102 17.55 -1.09 -3.08
C LEU A 102 16.46 -0.62 -4.07
N PRO A 103 15.14 -0.86 -3.83
CA PRO A 103 14.17 -0.10 -4.59
C PRO A 103 14.55 1.38 -4.41
N PRO A 104 14.78 2.15 -5.48
CA PRO A 104 14.99 3.58 -5.35
C PRO A 104 13.86 4.14 -4.47
N PRO A 105 14.13 5.15 -3.63
CA PRO A 105 13.10 5.77 -2.81
C PRO A 105 11.88 5.99 -3.70
N GLU A 106 10.70 5.59 -3.23
CA GLU A 106 9.42 5.72 -3.93
C GLU A 106 9.27 7.12 -4.52
N GLU A 107 9.83 7.34 -5.70
CA GLU A 107 9.54 8.47 -6.56
C GLU A 107 8.18 8.12 -7.13
N GLY A 108 7.15 8.38 -6.31
CA GLY A 108 5.76 8.35 -6.73
C GLY A 108 5.66 9.04 -8.09
N PRO A 109 4.73 8.59 -8.95
CA PRO A 109 4.66 9.02 -10.35
C PRO A 109 4.85 10.52 -10.45
N ASP A 110 5.82 10.97 -11.25
CA ASP A 110 6.19 12.38 -11.44
C ASP A 110 4.91 13.24 -11.52
N LEU A 111 4.55 13.89 -10.41
CA LEU A 111 3.31 14.64 -10.27
C LEU A 111 3.51 15.99 -10.96
N CYS A 112 3.43 15.96 -12.28
CA CYS A 112 3.72 17.09 -13.15
C CYS A 112 2.43 17.74 -13.66
N CYS A 113 2.37 19.07 -13.63
CA CYS A 113 1.32 19.82 -14.29
C CYS A 113 1.45 19.69 -15.82
N PRO A 114 0.42 19.28 -16.56
CA PRO A 114 0.52 19.10 -18.01
C PRO A 114 0.68 20.41 -18.78
N LYS A 115 0.38 21.57 -18.17
CA LYS A 115 0.46 22.89 -18.84
C LYS A 115 1.87 23.49 -18.78
N CYS A 116 2.53 23.40 -17.64
CA CYS A 116 3.80 24.08 -17.38
C CYS A 116 4.90 23.17 -16.82
N GLN A 117 4.63 21.86 -16.70
CA GLN A 117 5.56 20.83 -16.22
C GLN A 117 6.11 21.08 -14.80
N TYR A 118 5.37 21.84 -13.99
CA TYR A 118 5.66 22.00 -12.57
C TYR A 118 5.58 20.65 -11.85
N LYS A 119 6.67 20.24 -11.19
CA LYS A 119 6.77 19.03 -10.36
C LYS A 119 6.29 19.34 -8.94
N ALA A 120 5.21 18.69 -8.53
CA ALA A 120 4.68 18.79 -7.17
C ALA A 120 5.18 17.61 -6.32
N PRO A 121 5.47 17.83 -5.02
CA PRO A 121 5.88 16.77 -4.10
C PRO A 121 4.72 15.86 -3.67
N ASP A 122 3.47 16.30 -3.86
CA ASP A 122 2.26 15.59 -3.48
C ASP A 122 1.09 15.98 -4.40
N MET A 123 0.02 15.19 -4.37
CA MET A 123 -1.12 15.35 -5.27
C MET A 123 -1.92 16.62 -4.97
N ASP A 124 -2.04 17.04 -3.69
CA ASP A 124 -2.83 18.22 -3.31
C ASP A 124 -2.17 19.49 -3.86
N THR A 125 -0.85 19.57 -3.74
CA THR A 125 -0.04 20.64 -4.35
C THR A 125 -0.20 20.67 -5.87
N LEU A 126 -0.21 19.50 -6.53
CA LEU A 126 -0.47 19.43 -7.97
C LEU A 126 -1.87 19.90 -8.33
N GLN A 127 -2.90 19.50 -7.57
CA GLN A 127 -4.29 19.86 -7.85
C GLN A 127 -4.55 21.36 -7.72
N ILE A 128 -4.05 21.99 -6.65
CA ILE A 128 -4.13 23.44 -6.46
C ILE A 128 -3.46 24.14 -7.64
N HIS A 129 -2.23 23.72 -7.96
CA HIS A 129 -1.46 24.30 -9.04
C HIS A 129 -2.14 24.15 -10.41
N VAL A 130 -2.66 22.95 -10.74
CA VAL A 130 -3.35 22.69 -12.01
C VAL A 130 -4.62 23.54 -12.13
N MET A 131 -5.38 23.70 -11.04
CA MET A 131 -6.58 24.54 -11.01
C MET A 131 -6.29 26.03 -11.29
N ASP A 132 -5.12 26.52 -10.87
CA ASP A 132 -4.69 27.89 -11.15
C ASP A 132 -3.99 28.02 -12.50
N CYS A 133 -3.23 27.01 -12.90
CA CYS A 133 -2.54 26.99 -14.18
C CYS A 133 -3.47 26.79 -15.36
N ILE A 134 -4.60 26.08 -15.26
CA ILE A 134 -5.49 25.87 -16.42
C ILE A 134 -6.20 27.16 -16.89
N LYS A 135 -6.21 28.23 -16.07
CA LYS A 135 -6.74 29.53 -16.47
C LYS A 135 -5.92 30.20 -17.59
#